data_AF-A0A972LIR6-F1
#
_entry.id   AF-A0A972LIR6-F1
#
_cell.length_a   1.000
_cell.length_b   1.000
_cell.length_c   1.000
_cell.angle_alpha   90.00
_cell.angle_beta   90.00
_cell.angle_gamma   90.00
#
_symmetry.space_group_name_H-M   'P 1'
#
loop_
_entity.id
_entity.type
_entity.pdbx_description
1 polymer ?
#
loop_
_entity_poly.entity_id
_entity_poly.type
_entity_poly.pdbx_seq_one_letter_code
_entity_poly.pdbx_strand_id
1 'polypeptide(L)'
;MSIVTSTVLSEGTEIDPSYALLSIEVRKEVNRIPSAQIRVQDGDPTTGTFPLSESPFFEPGKEIEIKLRYEEEGSDATVFKGLVVGQGIEVTGANIVLTIDLKDAAIKMTQVRKTTVYREKTD
;
A
#
# COMPACT_ATOMS: atom_id res chain seq x y z
N MET A 1 -6.19 -6.63 25.96
CA MET A 1 -5.49 -6.03 24.82
C MET A 1 -6.27 -6.43 23.60
N SER A 2 -6.90 -5.47 22.92
CA SER A 2 -7.61 -5.73 21.67
C SER A 2 -6.59 -6.14 20.61
N ILE A 3 -6.76 -7.33 20.03
CA ILE A 3 -5.94 -7.78 18.90
C ILE A 3 -6.42 -7.02 17.66
N VAL A 4 -5.47 -6.53 16.88
CA VAL A 4 -5.73 -5.86 15.60
C VAL A 4 -5.36 -6.82 14.48
N THR A 5 -6.32 -7.08 13.60
CA THR A 5 -6.10 -7.88 12.40
C THR A 5 -6.07 -6.94 11.20
N SER A 6 -5.03 -7.04 10.39
CA SER A 6 -4.83 -6.23 9.19
C SER A 6 -5.06 -7.08 7.95
N THR A 7 -5.96 -6.62 7.09
CA THR A 7 -6.28 -7.28 5.81
C THR A 7 -5.84 -6.36 4.68
N VAL A 8 -4.94 -6.85 3.83
CA VAL A 8 -4.47 -6.13 2.64
C VAL A 8 -5.08 -6.81 1.42
N LEU A 9 -5.77 -6.02 0.60
CA LEU A 9 -6.46 -6.48 -0.59
C LEU A 9 -5.85 -5.81 -1.82
N SER A 10 -5.47 -6.59 -2.83
CA SER A 10 -5.14 -6.11 -4.17
C SER A 10 -6.32 -6.38 -5.09
N GLU A 11 -6.98 -5.35 -5.61
CA GLU A 11 -8.14 -5.48 -6.51
C GLU A 11 -9.24 -6.43 -5.97
N GLY A 12 -9.38 -6.51 -4.64
CA GLY A 12 -10.33 -7.40 -3.96
C GLY A 12 -9.81 -8.80 -3.62
N THR A 13 -8.58 -9.15 -4.01
CA THR A 13 -7.91 -10.40 -3.62
C THR A 13 -7.06 -10.16 -2.38
N GLU A 14 -7.23 -10.98 -1.35
CA GLU A 14 -6.43 -10.87 -0.12
C GLU A 14 -4.99 -11.35 -0.33
N ILE A 15 -4.06 -10.71 0.39
CA ILE A 15 -2.67 -11.18 0.45
C ILE A 15 -2.62 -12.57 1.08
N ASP A 16 -1.73 -13.42 0.58
CA ASP A 16 -1.53 -14.75 1.17
C ASP A 16 -1.03 -14.61 2.63
N PRO A 17 -1.72 -15.23 3.62
CA PRO A 17 -1.34 -15.16 5.03
C PRO A 17 0.06 -15.73 5.36
N SER A 18 0.66 -16.49 4.44
CA SER A 18 2.02 -17.01 4.59
C SER A 18 3.09 -15.91 4.60
N TYR A 19 2.81 -14.74 4.04
CA TYR A 19 3.74 -13.62 4.08
C TYR A 19 3.64 -12.87 5.42
N ALA A 20 4.79 -12.70 6.06
CA ALA A 20 4.86 -11.98 7.32
C ALA A 20 4.82 -10.46 7.07
N LEU A 21 3.66 -9.86 7.35
CA LEU A 21 3.49 -8.41 7.37
C LEU A 21 4.21 -7.82 8.58
N LEU A 22 5.21 -6.96 8.34
CA LEU A 22 6.03 -6.37 9.40
C LEU A 22 5.45 -5.06 9.91
N SER A 23 4.99 -4.20 9.00
CA SER A 23 4.42 -2.90 9.38
C SER A 23 3.54 -2.32 8.29
N ILE A 24 2.49 -1.62 8.71
CA ILE A 24 1.68 -0.74 7.87
C ILE A 24 1.77 0.67 8.45
N GLU A 25 2.14 1.63 7.62
CA GLU A 25 2.14 3.04 7.97
C GLU A 25 1.21 3.80 7.03
N VAL A 26 0.26 4.55 7.59
CA VAL A 26 -0.66 5.40 6.81
C VAL A 26 -0.49 6.85 7.24
N ARG A 27 -0.16 7.72 6.29
CA ARG A 27 0.01 9.15 6.50
C ARG A 27 -1.10 9.92 5.78
N LYS A 28 -1.93 10.61 6.56
CA LYS A 28 -2.98 11.51 6.08
C LYS A 28 -2.69 12.90 6.64
N GLU A 29 -2.36 13.83 5.75
CA GLU A 29 -1.96 15.18 6.10
C GLU A 29 -2.77 16.19 5.29
N VAL A 30 -3.00 17.38 5.84
CA VAL A 30 -3.73 18.46 5.16
C VAL A 30 -2.88 18.98 3.99
N ASN A 31 -3.51 19.23 2.84
CA ASN A 31 -2.86 19.71 1.60
C ASN A 31 -1.73 18.82 1.07
N ARG A 32 -1.69 17.55 1.46
CA ARG A 32 -0.75 16.56 0.93
C ARG A 32 -1.51 15.32 0.48
N ILE A 33 -1.05 14.70 -0.60
CA ILE A 33 -1.64 13.46 -1.09
C ILE A 33 -1.41 12.38 -0.03
N PRO A 34 -2.48 11.73 0.48
CA PRO A 34 -2.33 10.63 1.41
C PRO A 34 -1.43 9.53 0.85
N SER A 35 -0.57 9.00 1.70
CA SER A 35 0.37 7.93 1.34
C SER A 35 0.32 6.83 2.38
N ALA A 36 0.54 5.60 1.94
CA ALA A 36 0.73 4.46 2.82
C ALA A 36 1.99 3.71 2.43
N GLN A 37 2.63 3.09 3.41
CA GLN A 37 3.78 2.22 3.21
C GLN A 37 3.51 0.88 3.87
N ILE A 38 3.76 -0.19 3.14
CA ILE A 38 3.64 -1.57 3.63
C ILE A 38 5.03 -2.18 3.62
N ARG A 39 5.44 -2.79 4.73
CA ARG A 39 6.67 -3.57 4.81
C ARG A 39 6.32 -5.03 5.06
N VAL A 40 6.79 -5.90 4.18
CA VAL A 40 6.57 -7.34 4.23
C VAL A 40 7.92 -8.04 4.21
N GLN A 41 8.05 -9.10 4.99
CA GLN A 41 9.21 -9.97 4.87
C GLN A 41 8.99 -10.91 3.68
N ASP A 42 9.79 -10.75 2.62
CA ASP A 42 9.68 -11.53 1.39
C ASP A 42 11.07 -11.83 0.83
N GLY A 43 11.28 -13.08 0.43
CA GLY A 43 12.49 -13.55 -0.27
C GLY A 43 13.46 -14.38 0.58
N ASP A 44 14.38 -15.05 -0.13
CA ASP A 44 15.49 -15.83 0.44
C ASP A 44 16.83 -15.24 -0.03
N PRO A 45 17.75 -14.88 0.89
CA PRO A 45 19.05 -14.29 0.55
C PRO A 45 19.95 -15.23 -0.26
N THR A 46 19.67 -16.53 -0.23
CA THR A 46 20.47 -17.56 -0.91
C THR A 46 20.09 -17.71 -2.37
N THR A 47 18.79 -17.62 -2.68
CA THR A 47 18.26 -17.80 -4.04
C THR A 47 18.08 -16.48 -4.78
N GLY A 48 17.95 -15.36 -4.06
CA GLY A 48 17.68 -14.05 -4.64
C GLY A 48 16.31 -13.94 -5.31
N THR A 49 15.38 -14.82 -4.96
CA THR A 49 14.00 -14.84 -5.47
C THR A 49 13.08 -14.13 -4.49
N PHE A 50 12.14 -13.34 -5.01
CA PHE A 50 11.19 -12.56 -4.21
C PHE A 50 9.75 -12.86 -4.66
N PRO A 51 9.15 -13.96 -4.20
CA PRO A 51 7.86 -14.43 -4.71
C PRO A 51 6.74 -13.40 -4.66
N LEU A 52 6.70 -12.53 -3.64
CA LEU A 52 5.67 -11.50 -3.52
C LEU A 52 5.95 -10.28 -4.41
N SER A 53 7.23 -9.93 -4.60
CA SER A 53 7.63 -8.85 -5.53
C SER A 53 7.49 -9.25 -7.00
N GLU A 54 7.75 -10.52 -7.32
CA GLU A 54 7.58 -11.10 -8.66
C GLU A 54 6.13 -11.47 -8.96
N SER A 55 5.27 -11.48 -7.94
CA SER A 55 3.84 -11.70 -8.09
C SER A 55 3.15 -10.45 -8.67
N PRO A 56 2.06 -10.62 -9.43
CA PRO A 56 1.26 -9.51 -9.90
C PRO A 56 0.55 -8.76 -8.76
N PHE A 57 0.65 -9.17 -7.50
CA PHE A 57 -0.09 -8.56 -6.39
C PHE A 57 0.32 -7.09 -6.12
N PHE A 58 1.61 -6.77 -6.18
CA PHE A 58 2.13 -5.41 -5.94
C PHE A 58 2.69 -4.75 -7.20
N GLU A 59 2.16 -5.08 -8.37
CA GLU A 59 2.53 -4.41 -9.61
C GLU A 59 2.22 -2.90 -9.54
N PRO A 60 3.17 -2.04 -9.95
CA PRO A 60 2.94 -0.60 -10.01
C PRO A 60 1.69 -0.27 -10.83
N GLY A 61 0.81 0.55 -10.26
CA GLY A 61 -0.47 0.92 -10.86
C GLY A 61 -1.68 0.15 -10.35
N LYS A 62 -1.50 -0.96 -9.62
CA LYS A 62 -2.61 -1.68 -9.00
C LYS A 62 -3.19 -0.94 -7.81
N GLU A 63 -4.48 -1.17 -7.59
CA GLU A 63 -5.23 -0.60 -6.49
C GLU A 63 -5.18 -1.52 -5.26
N ILE A 64 -4.62 -0.99 -4.18
CA ILE A 64 -4.50 -1.67 -2.89
C ILE A 64 -5.46 -1.02 -1.90
N GLU A 65 -6.20 -1.87 -1.20
CA GLU A 65 -7.06 -1.50 -0.08
C GLU A 65 -6.50 -2.09 1.22
N ILE A 66 -6.37 -1.25 2.24
CA ILE A 66 -5.92 -1.63 3.57
C ILE A 66 -7.11 -1.53 4.51
N LYS A 67 -7.46 -2.66 5.11
CA LYS A 67 -8.51 -2.77 6.14
C LYS A 67 -7.90 -3.17 7.47
N LEU A 68 -8.40 -2.57 8.54
CA LEU A 68 -8.05 -2.95 9.90
C LEU A 68 -9.34 -3.31 10.64
N ARG A 69 -9.26 -4.33 11.48
CA ARG A 69 -10.33 -4.69 12.42
C ARG A 69 -9.80 -4.87 13.82
N TYR A 70 -10.61 -4.47 14.79
CA TYR A 70 -10.45 -4.89 16.16
C TYR A 70 -11.25 -6.18 16.36
N GLU A 71 -10.64 -7.20 16.97
CA GLU A 71 -11.33 -8.49 17.23
C GLU A 71 -12.60 -8.32 18.10
N GLU A 72 -12.71 -7.24 18.87
CA GLU A 72 -13.87 -6.96 19.74
C GLU A 72 -15.09 -6.41 18.97
N GLU A 73 -14.90 -5.69 17.86
CA GLU A 73 -15.98 -5.06 17.07
C GLU A 73 -16.43 -5.91 15.88
N GLY A 74 -15.59 -6.84 15.41
CA GLY A 74 -15.93 -7.83 14.37
C GLY A 74 -16.16 -7.26 12.96
N SER A 75 -16.05 -5.95 12.74
CA SER A 75 -16.19 -5.30 11.43
C SER A 75 -14.88 -4.76 10.89
N ASP A 76 -14.60 -5.01 9.61
CA ASP A 76 -13.44 -4.46 8.90
C ASP A 76 -13.69 -2.99 8.54
N ALA A 77 -12.77 -2.10 8.94
CA ALA A 77 -12.77 -0.69 8.55
C ALA A 77 -11.69 -0.43 7.49
N THR A 78 -12.08 0.13 6.35
CA THR A 78 -11.12 0.56 5.32
C THR A 78 -10.37 1.82 5.79
N VAL A 79 -9.07 1.68 6.01
CA VAL A 79 -8.21 2.76 6.51
C VAL A 79 -7.56 3.52 5.36
N PHE A 80 -7.19 2.83 4.29
CA PHE A 80 -6.54 3.43 3.13
C PHE A 80 -6.91 2.69 1.85
N LYS A 81 -7.01 3.43 0.75
CA LYS A 81 -7.24 2.91 -0.58
C LYS A 81 -6.44 3.75 -1.57
N GLY A 82 -5.59 3.11 -2.37
CA GLY A 82 -4.69 3.84 -3.26
C GLY A 82 -3.98 2.95 -4.26
N LEU A 83 -3.06 3.54 -5.00
CA LEU A 83 -2.32 2.91 -6.08
C LEU A 83 -0.89 2.60 -5.65
N VAL A 84 -0.35 1.46 -6.10
CA VAL A 84 1.08 1.17 -5.98
C VAL A 84 1.88 2.13 -6.86
N VAL A 85 2.78 2.88 -6.25
CA VAL A 85 3.67 3.82 -6.94
C VAL A 85 5.05 3.20 -7.17
N GLY A 86 5.49 2.36 -6.25
CA GLY A 86 6.77 1.68 -6.37
C GLY A 86 6.96 0.62 -5.29
N GLN A 87 7.99 -0.18 -5.50
CA GLN A 87 8.47 -1.18 -4.57
C GLN A 87 9.99 -1.03 -4.39
N GLY A 88 10.48 -1.29 -3.20
CA GLY A 88 11.89 -1.28 -2.86
C GLY A 88 12.23 -2.49 -1.99
N ILE A 89 13.36 -3.12 -2.26
CA ILE A 89 13.85 -4.26 -1.48
C ILE A 89 15.01 -3.76 -0.63
N GLU A 90 14.90 -3.98 0.68
CA GLU A 90 15.92 -3.68 1.67
C GLU A 90 16.47 -4.98 2.23
N VAL A 91 17.79 -5.18 2.13
CA VAL A 91 18.48 -6.36 2.66
C VAL A 91 19.39 -5.93 3.80
N THR A 92 19.07 -6.39 5.01
CA THR A 92 19.87 -6.13 6.22
C THR A 92 20.28 -7.46 6.86
N GLY A 93 21.50 -7.92 6.56
CA GLY A 93 21.99 -9.21 7.03
C GLY A 93 21.17 -10.36 6.46
N ALA A 94 20.50 -11.11 7.33
CA ALA A 94 19.58 -12.19 6.95
C ALA A 94 18.13 -11.73 6.73
N ASN A 95 17.81 -10.47 7.06
CA ASN A 95 16.45 -9.95 6.92
C ASN A 95 16.29 -9.28 5.56
N ILE A 96 15.32 -9.76 4.80
CA ILE A 96 14.91 -9.18 3.53
C ILE A 96 13.53 -8.58 3.73
N VAL A 97 13.42 -7.28 3.46
CA VAL A 97 12.19 -6.53 3.63
C VAL A 97 11.80 -5.92 2.30
N LEU A 98 10.65 -6.32 1.79
CA LEU A 98 9.97 -5.66 0.68
C LEU A 98 9.15 -4.50 1.22
N THR A 99 9.45 -3.30 0.74
CA THR A 99 8.73 -2.08 1.05
C THR A 99 7.93 -1.64 -0.16
N ILE A 100 6.62 -1.46 0.01
CA ILE A 100 5.68 -1.04 -1.03
C ILE A 100 5.19 0.36 -0.70
N ASP A 101 5.38 1.29 -1.63
CA ASP A 101 4.90 2.67 -1.51
C ASP A 101 3.57 2.83 -2.24
N LEU A 102 2.55 3.24 -1.49
CA LEU A 102 1.20 3.47 -1.96
C LEU A 102 0.86 4.97 -1.89
N LYS A 103 0.13 5.47 -2.88
CA LYS A 103 -0.43 6.83 -2.85
C LYS A 103 -1.89 6.82 -3.25
N ASP A 104 -2.65 7.78 -2.72
CA ASP A 104 -4.04 7.99 -3.12
C ASP A 104 -4.16 8.24 -4.63
N ALA A 105 -5.33 7.89 -5.20
CA ALA A 105 -5.63 8.06 -6.63
C ALA A 105 -5.40 9.51 -7.13
N ALA A 106 -5.47 10.50 -6.24
CA ALA A 106 -5.13 11.90 -6.51
C ALA A 106 -3.71 12.09 -7.10
N ILE A 107 -2.79 11.13 -6.95
CA ILE A 107 -1.46 11.15 -7.58
C ILE A 107 -1.53 11.30 -9.11
N LYS A 108 -2.60 10.81 -9.74
CA LYS A 108 -2.82 10.98 -11.19
C LYS A 108 -2.94 12.45 -11.59
N MET A 109 -3.39 13.31 -10.69
CA MET A 109 -3.57 14.75 -10.96
C MET A 109 -2.25 15.53 -10.93
N THR A 110 -1.18 14.99 -10.32
CA THR A 110 0.10 15.71 -10.15
C THR A 110 1.19 15.30 -11.13
N GLN A 111 0.94 14.30 -12.00
CA GLN A 111 1.97 13.79 -12.92
C GLN A 111 2.33 14.79 -14.02
N VAL A 112 1.34 15.52 -14.56
CA VAL A 112 1.54 16.43 -15.68
C VAL A 112 0.92 17.79 -15.35
N ARG A 113 1.68 18.85 -15.56
CA ARG A 113 1.17 20.21 -15.44
C ARG A 113 0.18 20.49 -16.58
N LYS A 114 -1.08 20.69 -16.23
CA LYS A 114 -2.14 21.14 -17.14
C LYS A 114 -2.56 22.55 -16.75
N THR A 115 -2.73 23.42 -17.73
CA THR A 115 -3.21 24.80 -17.51
C THR A 115 -4.53 24.96 -18.25
N THR A 116 -5.54 25.50 -17.57
CA THR A 116 -6.88 25.69 -18.15
C THR A 116 -7.48 26.96 -17.56
N VAL A 117 -8.25 27.69 -18.37
CA VAL A 117 -8.95 28.91 -17.96
C VAL A 117 -10.43 28.59 -17.83
N TYR A 118 -11.01 28.85 -16.67
CA TYR A 118 -12.43 28.65 -16.39
C TYR A 118 -13.10 30.02 -16.23
N ARG A 119 -13.87 30.45 -17.24
CA ARG A 119 -14.71 31.67 -17.18
C ARG A 119 -16.15 31.26 -16.90
N GLU A 120 -16.85 32.05 -16.10
CA GLU A 120 -18.29 31.87 -15.79
C GLU A 120 -18.64 30.50 -15.18
N LYS A 121 -17.68 29.85 -14.51
CA LYS A 121 -17.95 28.69 -13.66
C LYS A 121 -17.94 29.11 -12.19
N THR A 122 -18.95 28.65 -11.46
CA THR A 122 -18.93 28.61 -9.99
C THR A 122 -18.06 27.45 -9.53
N ASP A 123 -17.54 27.57 -8.30
CA ASP A 123 -16.80 26.51 -7.60
C ASP A 123 -17.60 25.21 -7.46
#